data_AF-A0A382Z5J4-F1
#
_entry.id   AF-A0A382Z5J4-F1
#
_cell.length_a   1.000
_cell.length_b   1.000
_cell.length_c   1.000
_cell.angle_alpha   90.00
_cell.angle_beta   90.00
_cell.angle_gamma   90.00
#
_symmetry.space_group_name_H-M   'P 1'
#
loop_
_entity.id
_entity.type
_entity.pdbx_description
1 polymer ?
#
loop_
_entity_poly.entity_id
_entity_poly.type
_entity_poly.pdbx_seq_one_letter_code
_entity_poly.pdbx_strand_id
1 'polypeptide(L)'
;EIFKNPALGRTLEILSEQGLDQFYTGNIARITANFVQEQGGFLSYEDLASFQPEWVEPISTNYRGLDVWELPPNTQGLATLQILNILESFNLAELGLFSPEYIHLFVEAKKLAFADRAKFYSDPRFAELPIETLLSKDYAAKRRKEINLKKAALVDASGLPQHGDTVYLTTADENGNMVSLIQSNYSGMGSGMTPPDLGFMLQNRGTLFSLDPKHLNVVAGGKRSFHTIIPAFVTKDGEPFISFGVMGGATQPQAQAQV
;
A
#
# COMPACT_ATOMS: atom_id res chain seq x y z
N GLU A 1 -24.91 21.65 2.09
CA GLU A 1 -24.56 22.18 3.43
C GLU A 1 -23.09 22.56 3.43
N ILE A 2 -22.68 23.61 4.15
CA ILE A 2 -21.26 24.02 4.26
C ILE A 2 -20.69 23.36 5.51
N PHE A 3 -19.69 22.50 5.36
CA PHE A 3 -18.95 21.92 6.49
C PHE A 3 -17.75 22.81 6.85
N LYS A 4 -17.53 23.02 8.15
CA LYS A 4 -16.35 23.73 8.69
C LYS A 4 -15.73 22.89 9.80
N ASN A 5 -14.40 22.82 9.81
CA ASN A 5 -13.63 22.15 10.86
C ASN A 5 -12.58 23.10 11.47
N PRO A 6 -12.99 24.01 12.38
CA PRO A 6 -12.08 24.99 12.99
C PRO A 6 -10.93 24.35 13.78
N ALA A 7 -11.16 23.18 14.37
CA ALA A 7 -10.13 22.44 15.11
C ALA A 7 -8.99 22.00 14.16
N LEU A 8 -9.35 21.41 13.00
CA LEU A 8 -8.35 21.05 11.99
C LEU A 8 -7.62 22.28 11.45
N GLY A 9 -8.34 23.40 11.25
CA GLY A 9 -7.73 24.66 10.83
C GLY A 9 -6.62 25.11 11.78
N ARG A 10 -6.89 25.13 13.10
CA ARG A 10 -5.89 25.45 14.11
C ARG A 10 -4.72 24.47 14.14
N THR A 11 -4.99 23.17 14.01
CA THR A 11 -3.92 22.15 13.93
C THR A 11 -3.00 22.40 12.76
N LEU A 12 -3.55 22.69 11.56
CA LEU A 12 -2.75 22.97 10.37
C LEU A 12 -1.97 24.28 10.49
N GLU A 13 -2.54 25.30 11.14
CA GLU A 13 -1.87 26.58 11.44
C GLU A 13 -0.66 26.36 12.38
N ILE A 14 -0.83 25.59 13.46
CA ILE A 14 0.26 25.20 14.36
C ILE A 14 1.38 24.50 13.59
N LEU A 15 1.05 23.52 12.73
CA LEU A 15 2.06 22.79 11.95
C LEU A 15 2.79 23.69 10.95
N SER A 16 2.08 24.65 10.35
CA SER A 16 2.66 25.61 9.42
C SER A 16 3.59 26.62 10.09
N GLU A 17 3.23 27.11 11.28
CA GLU A 17 3.96 28.18 11.97
C GLU A 17 5.08 27.66 12.87
N GLN A 18 4.88 26.49 13.49
CA GLN A 18 5.77 25.94 14.52
C GLN A 18 6.50 24.66 14.07
N GLY A 19 6.22 24.18 12.86
CA GLY A 19 6.86 23.03 12.25
C GLY A 19 6.16 21.69 12.52
N LEU A 20 6.50 20.70 11.68
CA LEU A 20 5.90 19.37 11.70
C LEU A 20 6.20 18.57 12.99
N ASP A 21 7.28 18.92 13.69
CA ASP A 21 7.65 18.32 14.98
C ASP A 21 6.54 18.47 16.02
N GLN A 22 5.67 19.50 15.91
CA GLN A 22 4.52 19.62 16.81
C GLN A 22 3.62 18.39 16.78
N PHE A 23 3.50 17.71 15.63
CA PHE A 23 2.71 16.49 15.49
C PHE A 23 3.29 15.30 16.26
N TYR A 24 4.62 15.17 16.29
CA TYR A 24 5.31 13.98 16.79
C TYR A 24 5.89 14.17 18.20
N THR A 25 6.38 15.36 18.53
CA THR A 25 7.00 15.67 19.83
C THR A 25 6.32 16.82 20.57
N GLY A 26 5.38 17.53 19.94
CA GLY A 26 4.67 18.66 20.55
C GLY A 26 3.39 18.33 21.30
N ASN A 27 2.54 19.34 21.50
CA ASN A 27 1.27 19.18 22.21
C ASN A 27 0.25 18.31 21.46
N ILE A 28 0.28 18.31 20.13
CA ILE A 28 -0.57 17.44 19.30
C ILE A 28 -0.28 15.96 19.65
N ALA A 29 1.00 15.60 19.80
CA ALA A 29 1.40 14.25 20.19
C ALA A 29 0.87 13.87 21.58
N ARG A 30 1.02 14.77 22.56
CA ARG A 30 0.56 14.54 23.95
C ARG A 30 -0.95 14.35 24.02
N ILE A 31 -1.72 15.22 23.37
CA ILE A 31 -3.18 15.14 23.32
C ILE A 31 -3.62 13.82 22.68
N THR A 32 -2.98 13.45 21.57
CA THR A 32 -3.28 12.20 20.86
C THR A 32 -3.00 10.97 21.72
N ALA A 33 -1.82 10.89 22.33
CA ALA A 33 -1.43 9.76 23.17
C ALA A 33 -2.32 9.64 24.41
N ASN A 34 -2.55 10.74 25.14
CA ASN A 34 -3.43 10.76 26.31
C ASN A 34 -4.84 10.27 25.95
N PHE A 35 -5.41 10.79 24.86
CA PHE A 35 -6.73 10.37 24.39
C PHE A 35 -6.77 8.88 24.05
N VAL A 36 -5.78 8.34 23.32
CA VAL A 36 -5.74 6.90 23.00
C VAL A 36 -5.65 6.06 24.28
N GLN A 37 -4.82 6.46 25.25
CA GLN A 37 -4.65 5.74 26.52
C GLN A 37 -5.89 5.79 27.41
N GLU A 38 -6.58 6.94 27.48
CA GLU A 38 -7.86 7.09 28.20
C GLU A 38 -8.95 6.16 27.64
N GLN A 39 -8.87 5.82 26.35
CA GLN A 39 -9.76 4.87 25.68
C GLN A 39 -9.26 3.41 25.78
N GLY A 40 -8.17 3.14 26.53
CA GLY A 40 -7.60 1.81 26.72
C GLY A 40 -6.69 1.32 25.58
N GLY A 41 -6.26 2.22 24.68
CA GLY A 41 -5.31 1.92 23.62
C GLY A 41 -3.84 1.98 24.06
N PHE A 42 -2.94 1.60 23.15
CA PHE A 42 -1.52 1.39 23.45
C PHE A 42 -0.57 2.50 22.96
N LEU A 43 -1.05 3.42 22.12
CA LEU A 43 -0.20 4.47 21.54
C LEU A 43 0.27 5.44 22.63
N SER A 44 1.58 5.51 22.84
CA SER A 44 2.23 6.42 23.79
C SER A 44 2.76 7.69 23.11
N TYR A 45 3.14 8.67 23.92
CA TYR A 45 3.87 9.84 23.42
C TYR A 45 5.23 9.43 22.86
N GLU A 46 5.90 8.46 23.49
CA GLU A 46 7.20 7.92 23.08
C GLU A 46 7.12 7.22 21.71
N ASP A 47 6.01 6.54 21.40
CA ASP A 47 5.78 5.96 20.08
C ASP A 47 5.69 7.04 18.99
N LEU A 48 5.04 8.17 19.28
CA LEU A 48 4.95 9.31 18.35
C LEU A 48 6.31 10.03 18.23
N ALA A 49 6.98 10.26 19.35
CA ALA A 49 8.24 10.99 19.40
C ALA A 49 9.41 10.23 18.77
N SER A 50 9.37 8.90 18.76
CA SER A 50 10.39 8.05 18.14
C SER A 50 10.15 7.77 16.66
N PHE A 51 8.99 8.16 16.11
CA PHE A 51 8.71 7.99 14.69
C PHE A 51 9.57 8.91 13.82
N GLN A 52 10.05 8.37 12.71
CA GLN A 52 10.64 9.11 11.60
C GLN A 52 10.19 8.49 10.26
N PRO A 53 9.95 9.29 9.22
CA PRO A 53 9.76 8.76 7.88
C PRO A 53 11.05 8.11 7.38
N GLU A 54 10.94 6.97 6.71
CA GLU A 54 12.08 6.22 6.18
C GLU A 54 12.17 6.44 4.66
N TRP A 55 13.33 6.87 4.18
CA TRP A 55 13.68 6.75 2.76
C TRP A 55 13.98 5.30 2.45
N VAL A 56 13.31 4.76 1.43
CA VAL A 56 13.47 3.36 1.01
C VAL A 56 13.78 3.33 -0.49
N GLU A 57 14.56 2.34 -0.89
CA GLU A 57 14.83 2.09 -2.30
C GLU A 57 13.59 1.40 -2.92
N PRO A 58 13.01 1.94 -4.01
CA PRO A 58 11.90 1.30 -4.68
C PRO A 58 12.34 0.00 -5.35
N ILE A 59 11.39 -0.92 -5.52
CA ILE A 59 11.56 -2.15 -6.28
C ILE A 59 10.95 -1.99 -7.66
N SER A 60 11.45 -2.72 -8.64
CA SER A 60 10.95 -2.63 -10.00
C SER A 60 10.97 -3.94 -10.76
N THR A 61 10.29 -3.92 -11.91
CA THR A 61 10.47 -4.91 -12.96
C THR A 61 10.39 -4.24 -14.32
N ASN A 62 11.16 -4.73 -15.29
CA ASN A 62 10.93 -4.35 -16.67
C ASN A 62 9.69 -5.07 -17.20
N TYR A 63 8.77 -4.33 -17.80
CA TYR A 63 7.59 -4.84 -18.47
C TYR A 63 7.55 -4.26 -19.89
N ARG A 64 7.98 -5.07 -20.86
CA ARG A 64 7.94 -4.73 -22.30
C ARG A 64 8.69 -3.42 -22.64
N GLY A 65 9.86 -3.20 -22.03
CA GLY A 65 10.70 -2.04 -22.29
C GLY A 65 10.40 -0.82 -21.41
N LEU A 66 9.49 -0.94 -20.44
CA LEU A 66 9.22 0.06 -19.41
C LEU A 66 9.63 -0.49 -18.05
N ASP A 67 10.29 0.28 -17.20
CA ASP A 67 10.54 -0.13 -15.82
C ASP A 67 9.41 0.41 -14.94
N VAL A 68 8.66 -0.52 -14.33
CA VAL A 68 7.56 -0.20 -13.41
C VAL A 68 8.08 -0.29 -11.99
N TRP A 69 7.89 0.78 -11.22
CA TRP A 69 8.42 0.98 -9.88
C TRP A 69 7.32 1.02 -8.85
N GLU A 70 7.62 0.43 -7.71
CA GLU A 70 6.73 0.30 -6.55
C GLU A 70 7.53 0.45 -5.27
N LEU A 71 6.86 0.81 -4.17
CA LEU A 71 7.48 0.74 -2.86
C LEU A 71 7.75 -0.72 -2.44
N PRO A 72 8.85 -0.99 -1.72
CA PRO A 72 9.11 -2.32 -1.18
C PRO A 72 8.09 -2.72 -0.09
N PRO A 73 8.12 -3.98 0.38
CA PRO A 73 7.46 -4.36 1.63
C PRO A 73 7.82 -3.39 2.77
N ASN A 74 6.91 -3.08 3.69
CA ASN A 74 5.66 -3.76 4.02
C ASN A 74 4.42 -3.39 3.18
N THR A 75 4.58 -2.67 2.07
CA THR A 75 3.47 -2.38 1.14
C THR A 75 3.09 -3.60 0.28
N GLN A 76 2.11 -3.43 -0.61
CA GLN A 76 1.69 -4.47 -1.56
C GLN A 76 2.12 -4.23 -3.02
N GLY A 77 3.05 -3.31 -3.27
CA GLY A 77 3.45 -2.93 -4.62
C GLY A 77 4.16 -4.07 -5.36
N LEU A 78 4.86 -4.92 -4.60
CA LEU A 78 5.40 -6.19 -5.07
C LEU A 78 4.34 -7.05 -5.80
N ALA A 79 3.06 -7.00 -5.40
CA ALA A 79 2.02 -7.78 -6.05
C ALA A 79 1.71 -7.25 -7.46
N THR A 80 1.78 -5.93 -7.69
CA THR A 80 1.66 -5.31 -9.02
C THR A 80 2.75 -5.87 -9.94
N LEU A 81 4.00 -5.82 -9.48
CA LEU A 81 5.16 -6.28 -10.24
C LEU A 81 5.10 -7.80 -10.53
N GLN A 82 4.64 -8.60 -9.56
CA GLN A 82 4.42 -10.04 -9.77
C GLN A 82 3.35 -10.32 -10.82
N ILE A 83 2.23 -9.59 -10.80
CA ILE A 83 1.17 -9.72 -11.81
C ILE A 83 1.73 -9.40 -13.20
N LEU A 84 2.46 -8.28 -13.34
CA LEU A 84 3.09 -7.89 -14.60
C LEU A 84 4.08 -8.95 -15.10
N ASN A 85 4.94 -9.48 -14.24
CA ASN A 85 5.90 -10.53 -14.60
C ASN A 85 5.23 -11.84 -15.04
N ILE A 86 4.13 -12.24 -14.39
CA ILE A 86 3.37 -13.41 -14.81
C ILE A 86 2.74 -13.16 -16.19
N LEU A 87 2.18 -11.98 -16.41
CA LEU A 87 1.44 -11.64 -17.63
C LEU A 87 2.33 -11.31 -18.85
N GLU A 88 3.60 -10.95 -18.63
CA GLU A 88 4.53 -10.47 -19.67
C GLU A 88 4.65 -11.40 -20.89
N SER A 89 4.59 -12.72 -20.70
CA SER A 89 4.71 -13.69 -21.80
C SER A 89 3.42 -13.94 -22.59
N PHE A 90 2.28 -13.35 -22.19
CA PHE A 90 1.04 -13.43 -22.96
C PHE A 90 0.91 -12.21 -23.87
N ASN A 91 0.40 -12.39 -25.08
CA ASN A 91 0.06 -11.26 -25.95
C ASN A 91 -1.33 -10.73 -25.62
N LEU A 92 -1.42 -9.93 -24.54
CA LEU A 92 -2.71 -9.41 -24.05
C LEU A 92 -3.42 -8.51 -25.07
N ALA A 93 -2.66 -7.82 -25.93
CA ALA A 93 -3.23 -6.94 -26.95
C ALA A 93 -4.03 -7.73 -28.01
N GLU A 94 -3.55 -8.91 -28.39
CA GLU A 94 -4.24 -9.79 -29.36
C GLU A 94 -5.51 -10.44 -28.79
N LEU A 95 -5.62 -10.58 -27.47
CA LEU A 95 -6.79 -11.17 -26.82
C LEU A 95 -8.02 -10.24 -26.87
N GLY A 96 -7.84 -8.94 -27.10
CA GLY A 96 -8.88 -7.93 -27.01
C GLY A 96 -9.19 -7.54 -25.56
N LEU A 97 -9.35 -6.24 -25.31
CA LEU A 97 -9.65 -5.71 -23.99
C LEU A 97 -11.00 -6.27 -23.49
N PHE A 98 -11.01 -6.74 -22.24
CA PHE A 98 -12.19 -7.34 -21.59
C PHE A 98 -12.73 -8.63 -22.23
N SER A 99 -11.98 -9.29 -23.11
CA SER A 99 -12.34 -10.66 -23.53
C SER A 99 -12.31 -11.63 -22.34
N PRO A 100 -13.04 -12.75 -22.42
CA PRO A 100 -13.01 -13.79 -21.39
C PRO A 100 -11.58 -14.26 -21.07
N GLU A 101 -10.74 -14.42 -22.09
CA GLU A 101 -9.34 -14.84 -21.97
C GLU A 101 -8.49 -13.77 -21.27
N TYR A 102 -8.67 -12.49 -21.63
CA TYR A 102 -8.00 -11.37 -20.97
C TYR A 102 -8.34 -11.33 -19.48
N ILE A 103 -9.64 -11.37 -19.15
CA ILE A 103 -10.12 -11.32 -17.76
C ILE A 103 -9.61 -12.53 -16.97
N HIS A 104 -9.68 -13.72 -17.57
CA HIS A 104 -9.19 -14.96 -16.96
C HIS A 104 -7.71 -14.86 -16.59
N LEU A 105 -6.85 -14.41 -17.51
CA LEU A 105 -5.42 -14.26 -17.24
C LEU A 105 -5.13 -13.30 -16.09
N PHE A 106 -5.78 -12.12 -16.07
CA PHE A 106 -5.60 -11.15 -14.98
C PHE A 106 -6.07 -11.71 -13.64
N VAL A 107 -7.21 -12.40 -13.61
CA VAL A 107 -7.75 -13.01 -12.39
C VAL A 107 -6.82 -14.09 -11.86
N GLU A 108 -6.32 -14.98 -12.72
CA GLU A 108 -5.42 -16.06 -12.31
C GLU A 108 -4.04 -15.54 -11.88
N ALA A 109 -3.46 -14.57 -12.60
CA ALA A 109 -2.22 -13.91 -12.22
C ALA A 109 -2.35 -13.20 -10.86
N LYS A 110 -3.45 -12.47 -10.65
CA LYS A 110 -3.78 -11.84 -9.36
C LYS A 110 -3.85 -12.86 -8.24
N LYS A 111 -4.57 -13.97 -8.42
CA LYS A 111 -4.68 -15.04 -7.40
C LYS A 111 -3.31 -15.55 -6.97
N LEU A 112 -2.43 -15.81 -7.93
CA LEU A 112 -1.07 -16.31 -7.66
C LEU A 112 -0.23 -15.29 -6.87
N ALA A 113 -0.24 -14.02 -7.28
CA ALA A 113 0.46 -12.94 -6.58
C ALA A 113 -0.14 -12.66 -5.19
N PHE A 114 -1.46 -12.75 -5.04
CA PHE A 114 -2.13 -12.50 -3.76
C PHE A 114 -1.91 -13.64 -2.76
N ALA A 115 -1.69 -14.87 -3.23
CA ALA A 115 -1.24 -15.98 -2.39
C ALA A 115 0.16 -15.71 -1.81
N ASP A 116 1.08 -15.19 -2.64
CA ASP A 116 2.41 -14.78 -2.16
C ASP A 116 2.33 -13.59 -1.20
N ARG A 117 1.49 -12.59 -1.52
CA ARG A 117 1.19 -11.46 -0.65
C ARG A 117 0.73 -11.90 0.73
N ALA A 118 -0.25 -12.80 0.78
CA ALA A 118 -0.80 -13.30 2.04
C ALA A 118 0.25 -14.01 2.90
N LYS A 119 1.23 -14.68 2.27
CA LYS A 119 2.25 -15.45 2.99
C LYS A 119 3.46 -14.63 3.40
N PHE A 120 3.95 -13.75 2.52
CA PHE A 120 5.29 -13.19 2.63
C PHE A 120 5.33 -11.70 2.96
N TYR A 121 4.26 -10.92 2.74
CA TYR A 121 4.41 -9.47 2.82
C TYR A 121 4.26 -9.00 4.28
N SER A 122 5.36 -8.49 4.84
CA SER A 122 5.42 -7.96 6.20
C SER A 122 6.52 -6.90 6.32
N ASP A 123 6.75 -6.42 7.53
CA ASP A 123 7.84 -5.49 7.84
C ASP A 123 9.19 -6.20 7.71
N PRO A 124 10.06 -5.77 6.78
CA PRO A 124 11.37 -6.39 6.58
C PRO A 124 12.30 -6.23 7.80
N ARG A 125 11.96 -5.34 8.75
CA ARG A 125 12.68 -5.19 10.03
C ARG A 125 12.45 -6.38 10.98
N PHE A 126 11.42 -7.19 10.73
CA PHE A 126 10.99 -8.30 11.61
C PHE A 126 11.02 -9.67 10.93
N ALA A 127 11.24 -9.74 9.62
CA ALA A 127 11.28 -10.99 8.88
C ALA A 127 12.11 -10.85 7.60
N GLU A 128 12.82 -11.91 7.22
CA GLU A 128 13.47 -12.01 5.93
C GLU A 128 12.43 -12.37 4.85
N LEU A 129 12.34 -11.53 3.81
CA LEU A 129 11.34 -11.65 2.77
C LEU A 129 12.03 -12.02 1.45
N PRO A 130 11.55 -13.03 0.70
CA PRO A 130 12.21 -13.49 -0.52
C PRO A 130 11.91 -12.57 -1.73
N ILE A 131 12.10 -11.26 -1.59
CA ILE A 131 11.70 -10.22 -2.56
C ILE A 131 12.31 -10.49 -3.94
N GLU A 132 13.62 -10.72 -4.01
CA GLU A 132 14.32 -10.99 -5.27
C GLU A 132 13.77 -12.24 -5.98
N THR A 133 13.49 -13.30 -5.21
CA THR A 133 12.89 -14.52 -5.76
C THR A 133 11.49 -14.26 -6.28
N LEU A 134 10.64 -13.57 -5.50
CA LEU A 134 9.26 -13.26 -5.87
C LEU A 134 9.18 -12.36 -7.12
N LEU A 135 10.16 -11.47 -7.31
CA LEU A 135 10.30 -10.61 -8.49
C LEU A 135 10.96 -11.27 -9.70
N SER A 136 11.69 -12.37 -9.51
CA SER A 136 12.44 -12.98 -10.61
C SER A 136 11.55 -13.46 -11.75
N LYS A 137 12.04 -13.30 -12.99
CA LYS A 137 11.36 -13.82 -14.20
C LYS A 137 11.23 -15.34 -14.17
N ASP A 138 12.18 -16.04 -13.56
CA ASP A 138 12.15 -17.49 -13.37
C ASP A 138 11.02 -17.93 -12.45
N TYR A 139 10.81 -17.23 -11.34
CA TYR A 139 9.68 -17.51 -10.45
C TYR A 139 8.35 -17.20 -11.13
N ALA A 140 8.24 -16.07 -11.83
CA ALA A 140 7.06 -15.75 -12.62
C ALA A 140 6.76 -16.82 -13.68
N ALA A 141 7.77 -17.37 -14.35
CA ALA A 141 7.62 -18.47 -15.29
C ALA A 141 7.14 -19.78 -14.61
N LYS A 142 7.56 -20.06 -13.36
CA LYS A 142 7.03 -21.17 -12.57
C LYS A 142 5.56 -20.97 -12.24
N ARG A 143 5.19 -19.79 -11.71
CA ARG A 143 3.82 -19.44 -11.34
C ARG A 143 2.88 -19.46 -12.55
N ARG A 144 3.34 -18.99 -13.71
CA ARG A 144 2.57 -19.01 -14.97
C ARG A 144 2.12 -20.42 -15.37
N LYS A 145 2.92 -21.46 -15.11
CA LYS A 145 2.56 -22.86 -15.42
C LYS A 145 1.37 -23.37 -14.60
N GLU A 146 1.04 -22.71 -13.50
CA GLU A 146 -0.12 -23.06 -12.67
C GLU A 146 -1.43 -22.51 -13.24
N ILE A 147 -1.38 -21.58 -14.20
CA ILE A 147 -2.56 -21.01 -14.85
C ILE A 147 -3.13 -22.03 -15.84
N ASN A 148 -4.33 -22.53 -15.57
CA ASN A 148 -5.09 -23.33 -16.52
C ASN A 148 -6.00 -22.42 -17.35
N LEU A 149 -5.72 -22.28 -18.65
CA LEU A 149 -6.49 -21.41 -19.55
C LEU A 149 -7.97 -21.80 -19.72
N LYS A 150 -8.37 -23.00 -19.29
CA LYS A 150 -9.74 -23.52 -19.42
C LYS A 150 -10.45 -23.68 -18.08
N LYS A 151 -9.78 -23.42 -16.96
CA LYS A 151 -10.34 -23.65 -15.62
C LYS A 151 -9.75 -22.67 -14.61
N ALA A 152 -10.62 -21.94 -13.91
CA ALA A 152 -10.21 -21.07 -12.82
C ALA A 152 -9.63 -21.86 -11.64
N ALA A 153 -8.54 -21.38 -11.05
CA ALA A 153 -8.03 -21.90 -9.79
C ALA A 153 -9.01 -21.61 -8.65
N LEU A 154 -9.14 -22.60 -7.75
CA LEU A 154 -9.81 -22.40 -6.47
C LEU A 154 -8.86 -21.69 -5.54
N VAL A 155 -9.35 -20.64 -4.88
CA VAL A 155 -8.67 -19.93 -3.81
C VAL A 155 -9.61 -19.86 -2.63
N ASP A 156 -9.09 -20.00 -1.43
CA ASP A 156 -9.88 -19.78 -0.23
C ASP A 156 -10.35 -18.33 -0.23
N ALA A 157 -11.68 -18.14 -0.19
CA ALA A 157 -12.23 -16.81 -0.05
C ALA A 157 -11.86 -16.27 1.33
N SER A 158 -11.16 -15.14 1.38
CA SER A 158 -11.00 -14.42 2.64
C SER A 158 -12.38 -14.02 3.16
N GLY A 159 -12.69 -14.38 4.42
CA GLY A 159 -13.91 -13.95 5.11
C GLY A 159 -13.85 -12.50 5.60
N LEU A 160 -12.76 -11.77 5.34
CA LEU A 160 -12.59 -10.39 5.78
C LEU A 160 -13.30 -9.41 4.83
N PRO A 161 -14.06 -8.43 5.36
CA PRO A 161 -14.68 -7.41 4.54
C PRO A 161 -13.63 -6.57 3.78
N GLN A 162 -13.86 -6.35 2.49
CA GLN A 162 -13.03 -5.48 1.67
C GLN A 162 -13.58 -4.05 1.70
N HIS A 163 -13.14 -3.27 2.69
CA HIS A 163 -13.45 -1.85 2.77
C HIS A 163 -12.16 -1.06 2.97
N GLY A 164 -11.87 -0.15 2.06
CA GLY A 164 -10.70 0.71 2.14
C GLY A 164 -10.81 1.84 1.13
N ASP A 165 -11.00 3.05 1.64
CA ASP A 165 -10.95 4.27 0.85
C ASP A 165 -9.58 4.92 1.05
N THR A 166 -9.07 5.52 -0.01
CA THR A 166 -7.70 6.04 -0.06
C THR A 166 -7.71 7.25 -0.96
N VAL A 167 -6.83 8.21 -0.70
CA VAL A 167 -6.59 9.34 -1.61
C VAL A 167 -5.24 9.11 -2.28
N TYR A 168 -5.25 9.10 -3.61
CA TYR A 168 -4.06 9.14 -4.45
C TYR A 168 -3.94 10.55 -5.07
N LEU A 169 -2.72 11.04 -5.18
CA LEU A 169 -2.38 12.32 -5.78
C LEU A 169 -1.13 12.14 -6.64
N THR A 170 -1.14 12.76 -7.81
CA THR A 170 0.03 12.86 -8.67
C THR A 170 0.25 14.29 -9.10
N THR A 171 1.52 14.72 -9.14
CA THR A 171 1.93 16.03 -9.66
C THR A 171 3.16 15.87 -10.54
N ALA A 172 3.29 16.77 -11.52
CA ALA A 172 4.48 16.92 -12.34
C ALA A 172 4.70 18.43 -12.61
N ASP A 173 5.94 18.87 -12.73
CA ASP A 173 6.29 20.26 -13.03
C ASP A 173 7.22 20.41 -14.26
N GLU A 174 7.45 21.66 -14.66
CA GLU A 174 8.28 22.00 -15.83
C GLU A 174 9.77 21.69 -15.67
N ASN A 175 10.23 21.43 -14.44
CA ASN A 175 11.61 21.08 -14.15
C ASN A 175 11.85 19.55 -14.17
N GLY A 176 10.81 18.77 -14.50
CA GLY A 176 10.88 17.31 -14.55
C GLY A 176 10.67 16.64 -13.19
N ASN A 177 10.27 17.37 -12.14
CA ASN A 177 9.88 16.73 -10.89
C ASN A 177 8.53 16.05 -11.08
N MET A 178 8.41 14.82 -10.60
CA MET A 178 7.16 14.07 -10.58
C MET A 178 6.99 13.42 -9.21
N VAL A 179 5.76 13.45 -8.67
CA VAL A 179 5.45 12.85 -7.38
C VAL A 179 4.23 11.93 -7.53
N SER A 180 4.41 10.68 -7.12
CA SER A 180 3.34 9.70 -6.90
C SER A 180 3.11 9.59 -5.40
N LEU A 181 2.00 10.14 -4.91
CA LEU A 181 1.70 10.24 -3.48
C LEU A 181 0.39 9.54 -3.15
N ILE A 182 0.40 8.74 -2.09
CA ILE A 182 -0.80 8.08 -1.60
C ILE A 182 -0.84 8.13 -0.07
N GLN A 183 -2.00 8.46 0.49
CA GLN A 183 -2.22 8.48 1.94
C GLN A 183 -3.63 7.98 2.29
N SER A 184 -3.78 7.34 3.45
CA SER A 184 -5.06 6.75 3.85
C SER A 184 -5.11 6.41 5.33
N ASN A 185 -6.27 6.64 5.94
CA ASN A 185 -6.64 6.15 7.27
C ASN A 185 -6.99 4.66 7.33
N TYR A 186 -6.75 3.92 6.24
CA TYR A 186 -7.21 2.57 5.92
C TYR A 186 -8.71 2.49 5.62
N SER A 187 -9.58 2.36 6.62
CA SER A 187 -11.03 2.18 6.39
C SER A 187 -11.77 3.52 6.51
N GLY A 188 -11.93 4.26 5.41
CA GLY A 188 -12.73 5.50 5.40
C GLY A 188 -12.27 6.50 6.48
N MET A 189 -13.10 6.73 7.49
CA MET A 189 -12.80 7.55 8.67
C MET A 189 -11.81 6.92 9.67
N GLY A 190 -11.17 5.81 9.30
CA GLY A 190 -10.18 5.10 10.09
C GLY A 190 -10.81 4.38 11.28
N SER A 191 -10.32 4.69 12.47
CA SER A 191 -10.88 4.19 13.73
C SER A 191 -12.18 4.89 14.13
N GLY A 192 -12.52 6.02 13.49
CA GLY A 192 -13.57 6.93 13.96
C GLY A 192 -13.19 7.73 15.20
N MET A 193 -12.05 7.44 15.83
CA MET A 193 -11.57 8.14 17.01
C MET A 193 -10.95 9.47 16.62
N THR A 194 -11.39 10.55 17.27
CA THR A 194 -10.94 11.92 17.03
C THR A 194 -10.41 12.49 18.35
N PRO A 195 -9.10 12.69 18.51
CA PRO A 195 -8.57 13.34 19.70
C PRO A 195 -9.20 14.72 19.88
N PRO A 196 -9.49 15.13 21.14
CA PRO A 196 -10.19 16.36 21.41
C PRO A 196 -9.43 17.57 20.86
N ASP A 197 -10.15 18.54 20.31
CA ASP A 197 -9.64 19.82 19.81
C ASP A 197 -8.61 19.79 18.67
N LEU A 198 -8.26 18.61 18.15
CA LEU A 198 -7.29 18.47 17.04
C LEU A 198 -7.93 18.42 15.65
N GLY A 199 -9.19 17.96 15.55
CA GLY A 199 -9.97 18.01 14.31
C GLY A 199 -9.60 16.98 13.24
N PHE A 200 -8.80 15.96 13.55
CA PHE A 200 -8.50 14.83 12.65
C PHE A 200 -8.80 13.48 13.30
N MET A 201 -9.08 12.48 12.46
CA MET A 201 -9.36 11.11 12.90
C MET A 201 -8.10 10.24 12.84
N LEU A 202 -8.00 9.27 13.75
CA LEU A 202 -6.90 8.31 13.79
C LEU A 202 -7.13 7.14 12.83
N GLN A 203 -6.10 6.73 12.10
CA GLN A 203 -6.14 5.55 11.23
C GLN A 203 -6.42 4.25 12.01
N ASN A 204 -6.99 3.25 11.35
CA ASN A 204 -7.16 1.88 11.89
C ASN A 204 -6.24 0.85 11.19
N ARG A 205 -5.10 1.29 10.68
CA ARG A 205 -4.16 0.46 9.88
C ARG A 205 -3.71 -0.83 10.56
N GLY A 206 -3.54 -0.81 11.88
CA GLY A 206 -3.12 -1.96 12.68
C GLY A 206 -4.04 -3.19 12.56
N THR A 207 -5.28 -3.01 12.08
CA THR A 207 -6.19 -4.13 11.76
C THR A 207 -5.68 -5.06 10.67
N LEU A 208 -4.65 -4.66 9.90
CA LEU A 208 -4.00 -5.50 8.92
C LEU A 208 -2.98 -6.47 9.51
N PHE A 209 -2.66 -6.39 10.81
CA PHE A 209 -1.86 -7.44 11.47
C PHE A 209 -2.61 -8.76 11.54
N SER A 210 -1.86 -9.86 11.48
CA SER A 210 -2.34 -11.17 11.87
C SER A 210 -2.27 -11.34 13.40
N LEU A 211 -3.21 -12.11 13.94
CA LEU A 211 -3.17 -12.59 15.33
C LEU A 211 -2.63 -14.03 15.45
N ASP A 212 -2.35 -14.69 14.32
CA ASP A 212 -1.67 -15.98 14.33
C ASP A 212 -0.20 -15.77 14.69
N PRO A 213 0.30 -16.32 15.82
CA PRO A 213 1.68 -16.16 16.25
C PRO A 213 2.72 -16.74 15.28
N LYS A 214 2.32 -17.57 14.32
CA LYS A 214 3.21 -18.14 13.30
C LYS A 214 3.25 -17.33 12.01
N HIS A 215 2.39 -16.32 11.86
CA HIS A 215 2.29 -15.54 10.65
C HIS A 215 3.39 -14.46 10.59
N LEU A 216 4.03 -14.28 9.43
CA LEU A 216 5.09 -13.26 9.28
C LEU A 216 4.60 -11.86 9.62
N ASN A 217 3.35 -11.55 9.28
CA ASN A 217 2.66 -10.30 9.64
C ASN A 217 1.95 -10.32 11.01
N VAL A 218 2.41 -11.11 11.99
CA VAL A 218 1.90 -11.06 13.37
C VAL A 218 2.14 -9.69 14.00
N VAL A 219 1.19 -9.24 14.84
CA VAL A 219 1.31 -8.03 15.66
C VAL A 219 2.53 -8.09 16.60
N ALA A 220 3.30 -7.00 16.65
CA ALA A 220 4.43 -6.84 17.56
C ALA A 220 4.71 -5.35 17.81
N GLY A 221 5.32 -5.01 18.95
CA GLY A 221 5.71 -3.63 19.28
C GLY A 221 6.75 -3.08 18.28
N GLY A 222 6.58 -1.82 17.86
CA GLY A 222 7.45 -1.15 16.89
C GLY A 222 7.36 -1.64 15.44
N LYS A 223 6.61 -2.73 15.19
CA LYS A 223 6.41 -3.29 13.86
C LYS A 223 5.38 -2.51 13.06
N ARG A 224 5.57 -2.41 11.74
CA ARG A 224 4.56 -1.90 10.81
C ARG A 224 3.72 -3.07 10.29
N SER A 225 2.40 -2.92 10.24
CA SER A 225 1.53 -3.93 9.63
C SER A 225 1.77 -3.97 8.11
N PHE A 226 1.46 -5.08 7.46
CA PHE A 226 1.16 -5.08 6.02
C PHE A 226 0.34 -3.83 5.63
N HIS A 227 0.71 -3.21 4.50
CA HIS A 227 0.16 -1.93 4.07
C HIS A 227 -0.44 -2.02 2.67
N THR A 228 -1.66 -1.51 2.50
CA THR A 228 -2.37 -1.58 1.21
C THR A 228 -2.02 -0.43 0.26
N ILE A 229 -1.54 0.70 0.76
CA ILE A 229 -1.29 1.86 -0.11
C ILE A 229 -0.03 1.64 -0.95
N ILE A 230 -0.13 1.89 -2.25
CA ILE A 230 0.96 1.74 -3.20
C ILE A 230 0.96 2.92 -4.19
N PRO A 231 1.93 3.84 -4.12
CA PRO A 231 2.21 4.77 -5.20
C PRO A 231 3.08 4.07 -6.25
N ALA A 232 2.73 4.21 -7.52
CA ALA A 232 3.48 3.60 -8.62
C ALA A 232 4.10 4.64 -9.54
N PHE A 233 5.17 4.24 -10.21
CA PHE A 233 5.92 5.09 -11.12
C PHE A 233 6.42 4.26 -12.31
N VAL A 234 6.59 4.88 -13.47
CA VAL A 234 7.17 4.24 -14.66
C VAL A 234 8.30 5.09 -15.17
N THR A 235 9.44 4.46 -15.45
CA THR A 235 10.53 5.05 -16.21
C THR A 235 10.67 4.36 -17.56
N LYS A 236 11.19 5.09 -18.54
CA LYS A 236 11.52 4.57 -19.86
C LYS A 236 12.92 5.04 -20.22
N ASP A 237 13.79 4.10 -20.57
CA ASP A 237 15.19 4.38 -20.91
C ASP A 237 15.94 5.17 -19.80
N GLY A 238 15.59 4.91 -18.54
CA GLY A 238 16.15 5.59 -17.36
C GLY A 238 15.48 6.92 -16.99
N GLU A 239 14.57 7.43 -17.82
CA GLU A 239 13.93 8.74 -17.61
C GLU A 239 12.51 8.61 -17.03
N PRO A 240 12.07 9.55 -16.16
CA PRO A 240 10.70 9.60 -15.68
C PRO A 240 9.67 9.65 -16.81
N PHE A 241 8.67 8.76 -16.78
CA PHE A 241 7.68 8.66 -17.84
C PHE A 241 6.24 8.82 -17.35
N ILE A 242 5.84 8.08 -16.31
CA ILE A 242 4.46 8.13 -15.78
C ILE A 242 4.49 8.10 -14.25
N SER A 243 3.76 9.02 -13.62
CA SER A 243 3.40 8.93 -12.21
C SER A 243 1.93 8.53 -12.12
N PHE A 244 1.63 7.41 -11.46
CA PHE A 244 0.27 6.87 -11.43
C PHE A 244 -0.03 6.08 -10.16
N GLY A 245 -1.32 5.90 -9.91
CA GLY A 245 -1.80 5.10 -8.80
C GLY A 245 -3.30 4.94 -8.87
N VAL A 246 -3.79 3.84 -8.31
CA VAL A 246 -5.22 3.54 -8.27
C VAL A 246 -5.60 3.34 -6.81
N MET A 247 -6.71 3.95 -6.38
CA MET A 247 -7.21 3.87 -5.01
C MET A 247 -8.02 2.58 -4.78
N GLY A 248 -8.24 2.18 -3.52
CA GLY A 248 -9.18 1.09 -3.19
C GLY A 248 -8.59 -0.14 -2.49
N GLY A 249 -7.77 0.05 -1.44
CA GLY A 249 -7.34 -1.05 -0.56
C GLY A 249 -6.69 -2.24 -1.29
N ALA A 250 -7.28 -3.43 -1.19
CA ALA A 250 -6.74 -4.64 -1.84
C ALA A 250 -6.85 -4.62 -3.38
N THR A 251 -7.60 -3.69 -3.96
CA THR A 251 -7.77 -3.54 -5.42
C THR A 251 -6.57 -2.84 -6.07
N GLN A 252 -5.74 -2.12 -5.30
CA GLN A 252 -4.67 -1.29 -5.89
C GLN A 252 -3.72 -2.09 -6.81
N PRO A 253 -3.15 -3.25 -6.42
CA PRO A 253 -2.18 -3.95 -7.27
C PRO A 253 -2.78 -4.47 -8.58
N GLN A 254 -4.02 -5.00 -8.52
CA GLN A 254 -4.68 -5.50 -9.72
C GLN A 254 -4.99 -4.36 -10.69
N ALA A 255 -5.39 -3.19 -10.16
CA ALA A 255 -5.84 -2.09 -10.99
C ALA A 255 -4.65 -1.33 -11.57
N GLN A 256 -3.56 -1.15 -10.81
CA GLN A 256 -2.32 -0.62 -11.36
C GLN A 256 -1.73 -1.51 -12.45
N ALA A 257 -1.82 -2.84 -12.33
CA ALA A 257 -1.38 -3.74 -13.41
C ALA A 257 -2.29 -3.71 -14.65
N GLN A 258 -3.53 -3.22 -14.52
CA GLN A 258 -4.49 -3.10 -15.62
C GLN A 258 -4.39 -1.75 -16.37
N VAL A 259 -3.90 -0.71 -15.68
CA VAL A 259 -3.58 0.60 -16.27
C VAL A 259 -2.31 0.49 -17.10
#